data_AF-A0A1S1BR30-F1
#
_entry.id   AF-A0A1S1BR30-F1
#
_cell.length_a   1.000
_cell.length_b   1.000
_cell.length_c   1.000
_cell.angle_alpha   90.00
_cell.angle_beta   90.00
_cell.angle_gamma   90.00
#
_symmetry.space_group_name_H-M   'P 1'
#
loop_
_entity.id
_entity.type
_entity.pdbx_description
1 polymer ?
#
loop_
_entity_poly.entity_id
_entity_poly.type
_entity_poly.pdbx_seq_one_letter_code
_entity_poly.pdbx_strand_id
1 'polypeptide(L)'
;MAIQWWQILLLTLYSGYQIWDELHLVTSAGSAVFAGLFTGLVMGDVKTGLIIGGAMQLTILGVGTFGGASRIDANSGTVLATAFSVAIGMEPEQAVAALAVPVAALMIQTDVLARFANTYFAHRIDSAIEKHDYKGIERNYLMGILPWALSRMIPIFLALAFGGGVVQTAVDYLNTNLAWLADGLTLAGRVLPAVGFAILLRYLPVKKNIAYLALGFVITALLSTVFSNITAISGELGKLAEELSGTFVPLPMLGVSLIGFALAFIHYKNTVERQALEDKLAKAPAAGAVNEGSADSAVEGNPVEEGEILDDEL
;
A
#
# COMPACT_ATOMS: atom_id res chain seq x y z
N MET A 1 -28.78 -10.14 1.95
CA MET A 1 -28.56 -11.37 2.74
C MET A 1 -28.12 -10.96 4.14
N ALA A 2 -28.76 -11.46 5.20
CA ALA A 2 -28.32 -11.13 6.56
C ALA A 2 -26.99 -11.84 6.87
N ILE A 3 -26.00 -11.08 7.34
CA ILE A 3 -24.70 -11.61 7.76
C ILE A 3 -24.94 -12.58 8.93
N GLN A 4 -24.50 -13.82 8.78
CA GLN A 4 -24.71 -14.87 9.77
C GLN A 4 -23.77 -14.68 10.96
N TRP A 5 -24.20 -15.09 12.16
CA TRP A 5 -23.41 -14.91 13.39
C TRP A 5 -22.00 -15.53 13.30
N TRP A 6 -21.87 -16.67 12.61
CA TRP A 6 -20.60 -17.36 12.45
C TRP A 6 -19.66 -16.59 11.49
N GLN A 7 -20.21 -15.91 10.48
CA GLN A 7 -19.43 -15.03 9.60
C GLN A 7 -18.89 -13.84 10.40
N ILE A 8 -19.73 -13.21 11.23
CA ILE A 8 -19.33 -12.11 12.11
C ILE A 8 -18.18 -12.54 13.01
N LEU A 9 -18.30 -13.71 13.65
CA LEU A 9 -17.27 -14.23 14.55
C LEU A 9 -15.96 -14.53 13.81
N LEU A 10 -16.01 -15.17 12.64
CA LEU A 10 -14.81 -15.47 11.84
C LEU A 10 -14.11 -14.20 11.35
N LEU A 11 -14.85 -13.22 10.83
CA LEU A 11 -14.28 -11.96 10.35
C LEU A 11 -13.71 -11.13 11.50
N THR A 12 -14.36 -11.17 12.68
CA THR A 12 -13.84 -10.53 13.89
C THR A 12 -12.52 -11.17 14.32
N LEU A 13 -12.45 -12.49 14.44
CA LEU A 13 -11.22 -13.19 14.82
C LEU A 13 -10.10 -12.97 13.79
N TYR A 14 -10.45 -13.00 12.50
CA TYR A 14 -9.52 -12.71 11.42
C TYR A 14 -8.94 -11.29 11.52
N SER A 15 -9.76 -10.27 11.82
CA SER A 15 -9.27 -8.90 11.98
C SER A 15 -8.26 -8.74 13.12
N GLY A 16 -8.43 -9.52 14.20
CA GLY A 16 -7.47 -9.58 15.29
C GLY A 16 -6.18 -10.32 14.93
N TYR A 17 -6.30 -11.42 14.17
CA TYR A 17 -5.13 -12.11 13.61
C TYR A 17 -4.37 -11.22 12.62
N GLN A 18 -5.08 -10.40 11.85
CA GLN A 18 -4.50 -9.61 10.76
C GLN A 18 -3.50 -8.58 11.25
N ILE A 19 -3.82 -7.85 12.32
CA ILE A 19 -2.86 -6.92 12.93
C ILE A 19 -1.65 -7.67 13.52
N TRP A 20 -1.88 -8.89 14.02
CA TRP A 20 -0.80 -9.66 14.59
C TRP A 20 0.18 -10.14 13.52
N ASP A 21 -0.36 -10.58 12.37
CA ASP A 21 0.42 -10.88 11.19
C ASP A 21 1.19 -9.67 10.68
N GLU A 22 0.56 -8.50 10.62
CA GLU A 22 1.18 -7.26 10.14
C GLU A 22 2.37 -6.82 11.01
N LEU A 23 2.33 -7.09 12.32
CA LEU A 23 3.37 -6.65 13.27
C LEU A 23 4.46 -7.69 13.54
N HIS A 24 4.18 -8.99 13.40
CA HIS A 24 5.11 -10.05 13.83
C HIS A 24 5.45 -11.06 12.74
N LEU A 25 4.44 -11.74 12.17
CA LEU A 25 4.65 -12.94 11.36
C LEU A 25 4.86 -12.64 9.88
N VAL A 26 4.28 -11.54 9.38
CA VAL A 26 4.39 -11.05 8.00
C VAL A 26 4.15 -12.16 6.97
N THR A 27 3.14 -13.00 7.20
CA THR A 27 2.74 -14.09 6.30
C THR A 27 2.02 -13.59 5.04
N SER A 28 1.89 -12.27 4.90
CA SER A 28 1.09 -11.57 3.86
C SER A 28 -0.43 -11.65 4.06
N ALA A 29 -0.90 -12.32 5.12
CA ALA A 29 -2.30 -12.33 5.52
C ALA A 29 -2.77 -10.95 6.04
N GLY A 30 -1.84 -10.09 6.42
CA GLY A 30 -1.98 -8.67 6.75
C GLY A 30 -2.07 -7.71 5.56
N SER A 31 -2.47 -8.17 4.37
CA SER A 31 -2.66 -7.30 3.19
C SER A 31 -4.14 -7.08 2.86
N ALA A 32 -4.46 -5.95 2.23
CA ALA A 32 -5.84 -5.62 1.87
C ALA A 32 -6.40 -6.62 0.85
N VAL A 33 -5.59 -7.09 -0.10
CA VAL A 33 -5.98 -8.15 -1.05
C VAL A 33 -6.34 -9.44 -0.33
N PHE A 34 -5.54 -9.85 0.65
CA PHE A 34 -5.82 -11.06 1.42
C PHE A 34 -7.07 -10.89 2.31
N ALA A 35 -7.28 -9.73 2.91
CA ALA A 35 -8.53 -9.43 3.63
C ALA A 35 -9.75 -9.52 2.73
N GLY A 36 -9.67 -8.98 1.51
CA GLY A 36 -10.73 -9.10 0.51
C GLY A 36 -10.99 -10.54 0.11
N LEU A 37 -9.93 -11.32 -0.15
CA LEU A 37 -10.01 -12.75 -0.45
C LEU A 37 -10.68 -13.55 0.67
N PHE A 38 -10.20 -13.40 1.91
CA PHE A 38 -10.71 -14.13 3.07
C PHE A 38 -12.16 -13.75 3.35
N THR A 39 -12.47 -12.45 3.33
CA THR A 39 -13.84 -11.97 3.58
C THR A 39 -14.79 -12.41 2.47
N GLY A 40 -14.38 -12.33 1.21
CA GLY A 40 -15.16 -12.83 0.07
C GLY A 40 -15.44 -14.32 0.19
N LEU A 41 -14.48 -15.13 0.64
CA LEU A 41 -14.66 -16.56 0.88
C LEU A 41 -15.66 -16.83 2.01
N VAL A 42 -15.59 -16.09 3.12
CA VAL A 42 -16.53 -16.22 4.25
C VAL A 42 -17.95 -15.77 3.85
N MET A 43 -18.06 -14.75 3.01
CA MET A 43 -19.34 -14.19 2.55
C MET A 43 -19.94 -14.92 1.34
N GLY A 44 -19.16 -15.74 0.65
CA GLY A 44 -19.60 -16.54 -0.51
C GLY A 44 -19.39 -15.88 -1.88
N ASP A 45 -18.78 -14.70 -1.94
CA ASP A 45 -18.43 -14.02 -3.19
C ASP A 45 -16.98 -13.53 -3.17
N VAL A 46 -16.09 -14.40 -3.67
CA VAL A 46 -14.65 -14.14 -3.76
C VAL A 46 -14.34 -13.08 -4.80
N LYS A 47 -15.14 -12.96 -5.87
CA LYS A 47 -14.87 -12.00 -6.95
C LYS A 47 -15.02 -10.57 -6.43
N THR A 48 -16.14 -10.29 -5.76
CA THR A 48 -16.39 -8.99 -5.14
C THR A 48 -15.32 -8.67 -4.10
N GLY A 49 -14.94 -9.65 -3.26
CA GLY A 49 -13.87 -9.48 -2.26
C GLY A 49 -12.50 -9.16 -2.87
N LEU A 50 -12.10 -9.84 -3.95
CA LEU A 50 -10.84 -9.56 -4.63
C LEU A 50 -10.83 -8.20 -5.33
N ILE A 51 -11.95 -7.76 -5.90
CA ILE A 51 -12.06 -6.42 -6.52
C ILE A 51 -11.87 -5.34 -5.46
N ILE A 52 -12.58 -5.42 -4.33
CA ILE A 52 -12.48 -4.45 -3.24
C ILE A 52 -11.08 -4.49 -2.62
N GLY A 53 -10.54 -5.68 -2.32
CA GLY A 53 -9.21 -5.84 -1.74
C GLY A 53 -8.10 -5.36 -2.68
N GLY A 54 -8.21 -5.62 -3.98
CA GLY A 54 -7.30 -5.10 -5.00
C GLY A 54 -7.34 -3.57 -5.08
N ALA A 55 -8.53 -2.99 -5.15
CA ALA A 55 -8.70 -1.54 -5.18
C ALA A 55 -8.15 -0.88 -3.91
N MET A 56 -8.41 -1.44 -2.73
CA MET A 56 -7.87 -0.95 -1.48
C MET A 56 -6.35 -1.08 -1.42
N GLN A 57 -5.79 -2.20 -1.88
CA GLN A 57 -4.35 -2.39 -1.96
C GLN A 57 -3.68 -1.33 -2.83
N LEU A 58 -4.28 -1.01 -3.98
CA LEU A 58 -3.80 0.06 -4.86
C LEU A 58 -3.92 1.44 -4.22
N THR A 59 -4.98 1.67 -3.44
CA THR A 59 -5.24 2.95 -2.75
C THR A 59 -4.21 3.22 -1.65
N ILE A 60 -3.77 2.18 -0.94
CA ILE A 60 -2.82 2.30 0.17
C ILE A 60 -1.35 2.17 -0.25
N LEU A 61 -1.10 2.13 -1.55
CA LEU A 61 0.25 2.17 -2.09
C LEU A 61 0.96 3.42 -1.54
N GLY A 62 2.12 3.21 -0.91
CA GLY A 62 2.94 4.27 -0.33
C GLY A 62 2.48 4.76 1.03
N VAL A 63 1.37 4.26 1.56
CA VAL A 63 0.93 4.57 2.92
C VAL A 63 1.65 3.63 3.91
N GLY A 64 2.69 4.16 4.54
CA GLY A 64 3.51 3.46 5.54
C GLY A 64 3.43 4.12 6.92
N THR A 65 3.83 3.39 7.96
CA THR A 65 4.06 3.97 9.28
C THR A 65 5.50 4.49 9.35
N PHE A 66 5.67 5.81 9.46
CA PHE A 66 6.98 6.44 9.61
C PHE A 66 7.09 7.10 10.99
N GLY A 67 8.18 6.87 11.71
CA GLY A 67 8.42 7.52 13.01
C GLY A 67 7.36 7.23 14.10
N GLY A 68 6.70 6.06 14.04
CA GLY A 68 5.64 5.71 14.98
C GLY A 68 4.26 6.33 14.68
N ALA A 69 4.12 7.06 13.56
CA ALA A 69 2.83 7.55 13.09
C ALA A 69 1.90 6.39 12.70
N SER A 70 0.65 6.49 13.12
CA SER A 70 -0.42 5.58 12.70
C SER A 70 -0.77 5.82 11.24
N ARG A 71 -1.02 4.74 10.51
CA ARG A 71 -1.47 4.76 9.13
C ARG A 71 -2.91 4.28 9.01
N ILE A 72 -3.57 4.55 7.89
CA ILE A 72 -4.92 4.04 7.61
C ILE A 72 -4.93 2.51 7.72
N ASP A 73 -5.96 1.97 8.37
CA ASP A 73 -6.16 0.52 8.48
C ASP A 73 -6.98 0.01 7.29
N ALA A 74 -6.30 -0.12 6.16
CA ALA A 74 -6.88 -0.61 4.90
C ALA A 74 -7.50 -2.00 5.03
N ASN A 75 -6.90 -2.80 5.90
CA ASN A 75 -7.21 -4.19 6.18
C ASN A 75 -8.62 -4.29 6.76
N SER A 76 -8.85 -3.61 7.89
CA SER A 76 -10.16 -3.54 8.54
C SER A 76 -11.22 -2.88 7.64
N GLY A 77 -10.85 -1.82 6.91
CA GLY A 77 -11.73 -1.18 5.94
C GLY A 77 -12.18 -2.13 4.82
N THR A 78 -11.26 -2.96 4.31
CA THR A 78 -11.56 -3.95 3.26
C THR A 78 -12.50 -5.05 3.76
N VAL A 79 -12.30 -5.54 4.99
CA VAL A 79 -13.18 -6.55 5.60
C VAL A 79 -14.61 -6.02 5.69
N LEU A 80 -14.80 -4.82 6.22
CA LEU A 80 -16.15 -4.25 6.38
C LEU A 80 -16.80 -3.92 5.03
N ALA A 81 -16.06 -3.30 4.10
CA ALA A 81 -16.59 -2.99 2.77
C ALA A 81 -16.97 -4.24 1.98
N THR A 82 -16.16 -5.30 2.04
CA THR A 82 -16.46 -6.57 1.38
C THR A 82 -17.68 -7.24 2.00
N ALA A 83 -17.76 -7.30 3.33
CA ALA A 83 -18.90 -7.90 4.02
C ALA A 83 -20.22 -7.19 3.67
N PHE A 84 -20.24 -5.86 3.70
CA PHE A 84 -21.46 -5.11 3.37
C PHE A 84 -21.78 -5.09 1.88
N SER A 85 -20.77 -5.03 1.01
CA SER A 85 -20.98 -5.10 -0.44
C SER A 85 -21.67 -6.41 -0.83
N VAL A 86 -21.19 -7.55 -0.32
CA VAL A 86 -21.80 -8.86 -0.61
C VAL A 86 -23.16 -9.02 0.08
N ALA A 87 -23.32 -8.52 1.31
CA ALA A 87 -24.57 -8.65 2.05
C ALA A 87 -25.72 -7.83 1.44
N ILE A 88 -25.43 -6.62 0.97
CA ILE A 88 -26.42 -5.62 0.55
C ILE A 88 -26.53 -5.55 -0.99
N GLY A 89 -25.55 -6.09 -1.72
CA GLY A 89 -25.48 -5.97 -3.17
C GLY A 89 -25.00 -4.59 -3.62
N MET A 90 -24.11 -3.96 -2.85
CA MET A 90 -23.52 -2.67 -3.21
C MET A 90 -22.38 -2.89 -4.22
N GLU A 91 -22.31 -2.05 -5.25
CA GLU A 91 -21.25 -2.11 -6.26
C GLU A 91 -19.86 -2.01 -5.60
N PRO A 92 -18.88 -2.86 -6.00
CA PRO A 92 -17.56 -2.91 -5.36
C PRO A 92 -16.85 -1.56 -5.30
N GLU A 93 -16.85 -0.78 -6.38
CA GLU A 93 -16.18 0.52 -6.44
C GLU A 93 -16.84 1.54 -5.51
N GLN A 94 -18.18 1.50 -5.42
CA GLN A 94 -18.94 2.33 -4.49
C GLN A 94 -18.62 1.92 -3.05
N ALA A 95 -18.53 0.62 -2.75
CA ALA A 95 -18.19 0.12 -1.42
C ALA A 95 -16.79 0.54 -0.97
N VAL A 96 -15.81 0.57 -1.89
CA VAL A 96 -14.45 1.06 -1.59
C VAL A 96 -14.48 2.53 -1.13
N ALA A 97 -15.15 3.40 -1.90
CA ALA A 97 -15.16 4.83 -1.61
C ALA A 97 -16.11 5.21 -0.45
N ALA A 98 -17.25 4.54 -0.34
CA ALA A 98 -18.28 4.82 0.67
C ALA A 98 -17.94 4.25 2.05
N LEU A 99 -17.33 3.06 2.07
CA LEU A 99 -17.13 2.29 3.29
C LEU A 99 -15.64 2.07 3.55
N ALA A 100 -14.91 1.47 2.61
CA ALA A 100 -13.56 0.99 2.90
C ALA A 100 -12.61 2.12 3.32
N VAL A 101 -12.55 3.21 2.55
CA VAL A 101 -11.65 4.34 2.83
C VAL A 101 -12.05 5.11 4.10
N PRO A 102 -13.32 5.53 4.30
CA PRO A 102 -13.71 6.21 5.53
C PRO A 102 -13.52 5.35 6.78
N VAL A 103 -13.86 4.06 6.73
CA VAL A 103 -13.66 3.12 7.84
C VAL A 103 -12.16 2.95 8.12
N ALA A 104 -11.33 2.75 7.10
CA ALA A 104 -9.88 2.64 7.26
C ALA A 104 -9.26 3.88 7.92
N ALA A 105 -9.79 5.07 7.61
CA ALA A 105 -9.37 6.31 8.26
C ALA A 105 -9.83 6.37 9.73
N LEU A 106 -11.07 5.99 10.05
CA LEU A 106 -11.59 5.97 11.43
C LEU A 106 -10.86 4.96 12.33
N MET A 107 -10.34 3.89 11.74
CA MET A 107 -9.55 2.89 12.46
C MET A 107 -8.15 3.40 12.88
N ILE A 108 -7.71 4.56 12.40
CA ILE A 108 -6.50 5.22 12.92
C ILE A 108 -6.68 5.53 14.40
N GLN A 109 -7.87 5.96 14.82
CA GLN A 109 -8.14 6.37 16.19
C GLN A 109 -8.09 5.17 17.14
N THR A 110 -8.57 4.01 16.69
CA THR A 110 -8.48 2.76 17.45
C THR A 110 -7.05 2.22 17.47
N ASP A 111 -6.25 2.43 16.42
CA ASP A 111 -4.82 2.14 16.44
C ASP A 111 -4.06 2.98 17.48
N VAL A 112 -4.30 4.29 17.49
CA VAL A 112 -3.72 5.21 18.47
C VAL A 112 -4.10 4.78 19.89
N LEU A 113 -5.36 4.41 20.12
CA LEU A 113 -5.81 3.90 21.42
C LEU A 113 -5.11 2.58 21.81
N ALA A 114 -4.88 1.67 20.86
CA ALA A 114 -4.16 0.43 21.09
C ALA A 114 -2.72 0.70 21.54
N ARG A 115 -2.04 1.64 20.87
CA ARG A 115 -0.68 2.07 21.22
C ARG A 115 -0.64 2.65 22.62
N PHE A 116 -1.59 3.52 22.97
CA PHE A 116 -1.71 4.05 24.34
C PHE A 116 -1.95 2.96 25.36
N ALA A 117 -2.88 2.03 25.12
CA ALA A 117 -3.15 0.92 26.02
C ALA A 117 -1.93 -0.01 26.16
N ASN A 118 -1.11 -0.16 25.12
CA ASN A 118 0.09 -0.99 25.17
C ASN A 118 1.19 -0.41 26.09
N THR A 119 1.20 0.91 26.32
CA THR A 119 2.14 1.54 27.28
C THR A 119 1.96 0.99 28.70
N TYR A 120 0.76 0.55 29.09
CA TYR A 120 0.53 -0.09 30.39
C TYR A 120 1.36 -1.37 30.54
N PHE A 121 1.46 -2.19 29.49
CA PHE A 121 2.27 -3.40 29.50
C PHE A 121 3.77 -3.08 29.49
N ALA A 122 4.17 -2.00 28.83
CA ALA A 122 5.56 -1.53 28.85
C ALA A 122 6.03 -1.19 30.29
N HIS A 123 5.29 -0.37 31.04
CA HIS A 123 5.62 -0.06 32.43
C HIS A 123 5.68 -1.31 33.33
N ARG A 124 4.85 -2.31 33.04
CA ARG A 124 4.86 -3.58 33.77
C ARG A 124 6.06 -4.46 33.40
N ILE A 125 6.59 -4.34 32.19
CA ILE A 125 7.87 -4.95 31.78
C ILE A 125 9.01 -4.27 32.53
N ASP A 126 9.05 -2.94 32.62
CA ASP A 126 10.08 -2.21 33.36
C ASP A 126 10.14 -2.66 34.83
N SER A 127 8.98 -2.75 35.48
CA SER A 127 8.87 -3.26 36.86
C SER A 127 9.32 -4.73 37.01
N ALA A 128 9.20 -5.55 35.97
CA ALA A 128 9.64 -6.94 35.98
C ALA A 128 11.16 -7.07 35.73
N ILE A 129 11.74 -6.15 34.95
CA ILE A 129 13.18 -6.05 34.72
C ILE A 129 13.90 -5.74 36.03
N GLU A 130 13.43 -4.76 36.81
CA GLU A 130 14.01 -4.43 38.12
C GLU A 130 14.06 -5.64 39.08
N LYS A 131 13.03 -6.49 38.99
CA LYS A 131 12.89 -7.70 39.81
C LYS A 131 13.61 -8.93 39.24
N HIS A 132 14.25 -8.79 38.08
CA HIS A 132 14.88 -9.90 37.34
C HIS A 132 13.92 -11.08 37.08
N ASP A 133 12.61 -10.80 36.93
CA ASP A 133 11.58 -11.81 36.64
C ASP A 133 11.41 -11.98 35.12
N TYR A 134 12.24 -12.84 34.55
CA TYR A 134 12.21 -13.14 33.11
C TYR A 134 10.86 -13.69 32.62
N LYS A 135 10.17 -14.49 33.44
CA LYS A 135 8.82 -15.02 33.08
C LYS A 135 7.77 -13.91 33.11
N GLY A 136 7.93 -12.96 34.03
CA GLY A 136 7.14 -11.74 34.08
C GLY A 136 7.27 -10.92 32.81
N ILE A 137 8.49 -10.75 32.29
CA ILE A 137 8.77 -10.02 31.05
C ILE A 137 8.09 -10.69 29.86
N GLU A 138 8.33 -11.99 29.65
CA GLU A 138 7.78 -12.75 28.52
C GLU A 138 6.24 -12.70 28.50
N ARG A 139 5.61 -12.94 29.65
CA ARG A 139 4.14 -12.90 29.75
C ARG A 139 3.59 -11.52 29.41
N ASN A 140 4.22 -10.44 29.91
CA ASN A 140 3.74 -9.08 29.63
C ASN A 140 3.96 -8.66 28.17
N TYR A 141 5.06 -9.10 27.57
CA TYR A 141 5.31 -8.91 26.15
C TYR A 141 4.21 -9.59 25.31
N LEU A 142 3.90 -10.86 25.60
CA LEU A 142 2.82 -11.58 24.92
C LEU A 142 1.42 -11.02 25.20
N MET A 143 1.18 -10.45 26.39
CA MET A 143 -0.10 -9.78 26.69
C MET A 143 -0.24 -8.43 25.96
N GLY A 144 0.86 -7.79 25.56
CA GLY A 144 0.85 -6.55 24.78
C GLY A 144 0.17 -6.71 23.41
N ILE A 145 0.03 -7.95 22.93
CA ILE A 145 -0.76 -8.32 21.75
C ILE A 145 -2.24 -7.97 21.87
N LEU A 146 -2.78 -8.03 23.10
CA LEU A 146 -4.22 -7.94 23.35
C LEU A 146 -4.77 -6.55 22.99
N PRO A 147 -4.13 -5.43 23.39
CA PRO A 147 -4.48 -4.10 22.90
C PRO A 147 -4.57 -3.99 21.37
N TRP A 148 -3.60 -4.54 20.64
CA TRP A 148 -3.60 -4.54 19.17
C TRP A 148 -4.75 -5.37 18.62
N ALA A 149 -4.90 -6.58 19.17
CA ALA A 149 -6.03 -7.50 19.07
C ALA A 149 -7.39 -6.80 19.02
N LEU A 150 -7.71 -6.27 20.20
CA LEU A 150 -9.00 -5.74 20.56
C LEU A 150 -9.33 -4.46 19.81
N SER A 151 -8.33 -3.67 19.43
CA SER A 151 -8.59 -2.41 18.72
C SER A 151 -9.13 -2.61 17.30
N ARG A 152 -8.96 -3.78 16.69
CA ARG A 152 -9.62 -4.15 15.41
C ARG A 152 -10.85 -5.01 15.64
N MET A 153 -10.74 -5.99 16.54
CA MET A 153 -11.84 -6.91 16.82
C MET A 153 -13.10 -6.19 17.31
N ILE A 154 -12.96 -5.23 18.23
CA ILE A 154 -14.13 -4.54 18.81
C ILE A 154 -14.86 -3.72 17.74
N PRO A 155 -14.21 -2.80 16.98
CA PRO A 155 -14.91 -2.05 15.96
C PRO A 155 -15.50 -2.92 14.85
N ILE A 156 -14.78 -3.94 14.37
CA ILE A 156 -15.29 -4.83 13.32
C ILE A 156 -16.50 -5.62 13.82
N PHE A 157 -16.44 -6.16 15.03
CA PHE A 157 -17.57 -6.87 15.62
C PHE A 157 -18.80 -5.96 15.74
N LEU A 158 -18.62 -4.76 16.27
CA LEU A 158 -19.72 -3.79 16.43
C LEU A 158 -20.31 -3.39 15.08
N ALA A 159 -19.45 -3.12 14.10
CA ALA A 159 -19.88 -2.75 12.76
C ALA A 159 -20.65 -3.90 12.09
N LEU A 160 -20.13 -5.14 12.10
CA LEU A 160 -20.80 -6.27 11.46
C LEU A 160 -22.09 -6.69 12.19
N ALA A 161 -22.11 -6.64 13.52
CA ALA A 161 -23.26 -7.07 14.32
C ALA A 161 -24.41 -6.05 14.30
N PHE A 162 -24.10 -4.75 14.37
CA PHE A 162 -25.11 -3.70 14.53
C PHE A 162 -25.22 -2.75 13.33
N GLY A 163 -24.22 -2.73 12.45
CA GLY A 163 -24.16 -1.80 11.32
C GLY A 163 -25.05 -2.16 10.15
N GLY A 164 -25.47 -3.43 10.00
CA GLY A 164 -26.24 -3.89 8.83
C GLY A 164 -27.47 -3.03 8.51
N GLY A 165 -28.29 -2.69 9.52
CA GLY A 165 -29.48 -1.87 9.31
C GLY A 165 -29.17 -0.43 8.92
N VAL A 166 -28.13 0.16 9.52
CA VAL A 166 -27.68 1.54 9.23
C VAL A 166 -27.08 1.62 7.83
N VAL A 167 -26.21 0.67 7.49
CA VAL A 167 -25.56 0.62 6.17
C VAL A 167 -26.60 0.36 5.08
N GLN A 168 -27.55 -0.57 5.28
CA GLN A 168 -28.63 -0.82 4.32
C GLN A 168 -29.45 0.45 4.07
N THR A 169 -29.89 1.12 5.13
CA THR A 169 -30.68 2.36 5.02
C THR A 169 -29.91 3.46 4.29
N ALA A 170 -28.61 3.59 4.59
CA ALA A 170 -27.74 4.56 3.93
C ALA A 170 -27.55 4.26 2.44
N VAL A 171 -27.35 2.99 2.06
CA VAL A 171 -27.19 2.56 0.67
C VAL A 171 -28.49 2.72 -0.11
N ASP A 172 -29.63 2.31 0.44
CA ASP A 172 -30.93 2.45 -0.21
C ASP A 172 -31.28 3.93 -0.44
N TYR A 173 -31.00 4.78 0.54
CA TYR A 173 -31.18 6.23 0.42
C TYR A 173 -30.22 6.85 -0.61
N LEU A 174 -28.95 6.42 -0.63
CA LEU A 174 -27.97 6.84 -1.63
C LEU A 174 -28.44 6.51 -3.04
N ASN A 175 -28.88 5.27 -3.29
CA ASN A 175 -29.24 4.82 -4.63
C ASN A 175 -30.59 5.38 -5.10
N THR A 176 -31.53 5.66 -4.18
CA THR A 176 -32.87 6.15 -4.54
C THR A 176 -32.92 7.67 -4.63
N ASN A 177 -32.44 8.36 -3.59
CA ASN A 177 -32.63 9.82 -3.46
C ASN A 177 -31.38 10.62 -3.87
N LEU A 178 -30.20 10.02 -3.89
CA LEU A 178 -28.94 10.67 -4.25
C LEU A 178 -28.15 9.87 -5.29
N ALA A 179 -28.80 9.46 -6.38
CA ALA A 179 -28.14 8.74 -7.47
C ALA A 179 -26.87 9.47 -7.97
N TRP A 180 -26.90 10.81 -8.05
CA TRP A 180 -25.72 11.62 -8.40
C TRP A 180 -24.53 11.43 -7.44
N LEU A 181 -24.80 11.20 -6.15
CA LEU A 181 -23.77 10.95 -5.14
C LEU A 181 -23.27 9.51 -5.22
N ALA A 182 -24.16 8.55 -5.45
CA ALA A 182 -23.78 7.15 -5.69
C ALA A 182 -22.86 7.01 -6.92
N ASP A 183 -23.20 7.69 -8.02
CA ASP A 183 -22.38 7.77 -9.24
C ASP A 183 -21.05 8.48 -8.97
N GLY A 184 -21.08 9.60 -8.24
CA GLY A 184 -19.87 10.33 -7.85
C GLY A 184 -18.93 9.50 -6.98
N LEU A 185 -19.48 8.71 -6.06
CA LEU A 185 -18.73 7.84 -5.16
C LEU A 185 -18.15 6.62 -5.90
N THR A 186 -18.88 6.09 -6.86
CA THR A 186 -18.39 5.05 -7.79
C THR A 186 -17.24 5.57 -8.63
N LEU A 187 -17.36 6.79 -9.19
CA LEU A 187 -16.29 7.45 -9.92
C LEU A 187 -15.07 7.69 -9.02
N ALA A 188 -15.28 8.18 -7.80
CA ALA A 188 -14.21 8.36 -6.81
C ALA A 188 -13.51 7.02 -6.52
N GLY A 189 -14.27 5.95 -6.33
CA GLY A 189 -13.77 4.58 -6.13
C GLY A 189 -12.82 4.12 -7.23
N ARG A 190 -13.14 4.43 -8.48
CA ARG A 190 -12.31 4.10 -9.65
C ARG A 190 -11.01 4.90 -9.72
N VAL A 191 -10.99 6.11 -9.17
CA VAL A 191 -9.83 7.02 -9.23
C VAL A 191 -8.94 6.90 -7.98
N LEU A 192 -9.43 6.31 -6.88
CA LEU A 192 -8.67 6.11 -5.63
C LEU A 192 -7.26 5.49 -5.81
N PRO A 193 -7.06 4.47 -6.67
CA PRO A 193 -5.73 3.94 -6.97
C PRO A 193 -4.70 5.01 -7.38
N ALA A 194 -5.13 6.05 -8.10
CA ALA A 194 -4.24 7.13 -8.54
C ALA A 194 -3.65 7.92 -7.36
N VAL A 195 -4.41 8.04 -6.26
CA VAL A 195 -3.94 8.69 -5.03
C VAL A 195 -2.81 7.87 -4.39
N GLY A 196 -2.96 6.54 -4.31
CA GLY A 196 -1.90 5.66 -3.82
C GLY A 196 -0.60 5.76 -4.63
N PHE A 197 -0.71 5.75 -5.96
CA PHE A 197 0.45 5.99 -6.82
C PHE A 197 1.09 7.37 -6.61
N ALA A 198 0.29 8.42 -6.42
CA ALA A 198 0.80 9.76 -6.13
C ALA A 198 1.58 9.81 -4.80
N ILE A 199 1.08 9.13 -3.76
CA ILE A 199 1.76 9.00 -2.47
C ILE A 199 3.08 8.23 -2.64
N LEU A 200 3.08 7.09 -3.34
CA LEU A 200 4.32 6.35 -3.64
C LEU A 200 5.36 7.21 -4.35
N LEU A 201 4.96 7.94 -5.39
CA LEU A 201 5.87 8.77 -6.18
C LEU A 201 6.44 9.94 -5.38
N ARG A 202 5.74 10.40 -4.34
CA ARG A 202 6.27 11.41 -3.41
C ARG A 202 7.42 10.87 -2.56
N TYR A 203 7.37 9.60 -2.16
CA TYR A 203 8.45 8.97 -1.38
C TYR A 203 9.63 8.52 -2.25
N LEU A 204 9.40 8.20 -3.52
CA LEU A 204 10.47 7.84 -4.44
C LEU A 204 11.25 9.10 -4.89
N PRO A 205 12.57 8.99 -5.16
CA PRO A 205 13.39 10.10 -5.65
C PRO A 205 13.12 10.40 -7.13
N VAL A 206 11.85 10.63 -7.50
CA VAL A 206 11.39 10.83 -8.88
C VAL A 206 12.07 12.03 -9.53
N LYS A 207 12.35 13.09 -8.76
CA LYS A 207 13.04 14.30 -9.27
C LYS A 207 14.43 13.98 -9.86
N LYS A 208 15.17 13.03 -9.27
CA LYS A 208 16.50 12.62 -9.75
C LYS A 208 16.41 11.68 -10.96
N ASN A 209 15.32 10.93 -11.08
CA ASN A 209 15.17 9.81 -12.01
C ASN A 209 13.95 9.95 -12.94
N ILE A 210 13.55 11.18 -13.27
CA ILE A 210 12.31 11.46 -14.00
C ILE A 210 12.29 10.82 -15.40
N ALA A 211 13.46 10.66 -16.02
CA ALA A 211 13.63 10.01 -17.31
C ALA A 211 13.11 8.56 -17.29
N TYR A 212 13.34 7.82 -16.20
CA TYR A 212 12.86 6.43 -16.08
C TYR A 212 11.34 6.36 -15.89
N LEU A 213 10.75 7.31 -15.16
CA LEU A 213 9.31 7.40 -15.00
C LEU A 213 8.64 7.73 -16.35
N ALA A 214 9.17 8.72 -17.08
CA ALA A 214 8.66 9.11 -18.40
C ALA A 214 8.81 7.97 -19.42
N LEU A 215 9.95 7.27 -19.40
CA LEU A 215 10.19 6.11 -20.26
C LEU A 215 9.17 4.99 -19.98
N GLY A 216 8.98 4.62 -18.72
CA GLY A 216 8.00 3.61 -18.33
C GLY A 216 6.57 3.97 -18.74
N PHE A 217 6.20 5.25 -18.57
CA PHE A 217 4.92 5.77 -19.01
C PHE A 217 4.74 5.69 -20.54
N VAL A 218 5.72 6.17 -21.31
CA VAL A 218 5.66 6.17 -22.80
C VAL A 218 5.60 4.75 -23.35
N ILE A 219 6.43 3.83 -22.85
CA ILE A 219 6.41 2.43 -23.27
C ILE A 219 5.03 1.83 -22.98
N THR A 220 4.51 2.01 -21.77
CA THR A 220 3.21 1.45 -21.39
C THR A 220 2.07 2.05 -22.22
N ALA A 221 2.07 3.37 -22.45
CA ALA A 221 1.06 4.05 -23.25
C ALA A 221 1.08 3.62 -24.73
N LEU A 222 2.26 3.50 -25.32
CA LEU A 222 2.42 3.02 -26.70
C LEU A 222 1.94 1.58 -26.84
N LEU A 223 2.38 0.69 -25.95
CA LEU A 223 1.97 -0.72 -26.00
C LEU A 223 0.47 -0.85 -25.77
N SER A 224 -0.10 -0.16 -24.77
CA SER A 224 -1.55 -0.16 -24.52
C SER A 224 -2.35 0.29 -25.74
N THR A 225 -1.90 1.34 -26.45
CA THR A 225 -2.57 1.86 -27.66
C THR A 225 -2.49 0.86 -28.82
N VAL A 226 -1.32 0.27 -29.04
CA VAL A 226 -1.12 -0.74 -30.10
C VAL A 226 -2.00 -1.97 -29.84
N PHE A 227 -2.00 -2.50 -28.63
CA PHE A 227 -2.82 -3.66 -28.27
C PHE A 227 -4.32 -3.36 -28.38
N SER A 228 -4.77 -2.21 -27.89
CA SER A 228 -6.19 -1.80 -27.97
C SER A 228 -6.67 -1.68 -29.42
N ASN A 229 -5.82 -1.14 -30.31
CA ASN A 229 -6.14 -1.01 -31.72
C ASN A 229 -6.14 -2.35 -32.46
N ILE A 230 -5.30 -3.32 -32.06
CA ILE A 230 -5.32 -4.68 -32.61
C ILE A 230 -6.63 -5.40 -32.25
N THR A 231 -7.12 -5.25 -31.02
CA THR A 231 -8.44 -5.78 -30.60
C THR A 231 -9.62 -5.12 -31.30
N ALA A 232 -9.48 -3.88 -31.79
CA ALA A 232 -10.53 -3.15 -32.50
C ALA A 232 -10.67 -3.56 -33.99
N ILE A 233 -9.71 -4.30 -34.56
CA ILE A 233 -9.78 -4.80 -35.94
C ILE A 233 -10.64 -6.07 -35.95
N SER A 234 -11.95 -5.89 -36.15
CA SER A 234 -12.98 -6.94 -36.07
C SER A 234 -13.08 -7.81 -37.33
N GLY A 235 -12.84 -9.11 -37.17
CA GLY A 235 -13.19 -10.22 -38.08
C GLY A 235 -13.33 -11.52 -37.28
N GLU A 236 -13.42 -12.71 -37.90
CA GLU A 236 -13.44 -14.01 -37.17
C GLU A 236 -12.25 -14.20 -36.22
N LEU A 237 -11.12 -13.53 -36.48
CA LEU A 237 -9.98 -13.42 -35.56
C LEU A 237 -10.29 -12.62 -34.29
N GLY A 238 -11.27 -11.70 -34.31
CA GLY A 238 -11.69 -10.87 -33.18
C GLY A 238 -12.34 -11.68 -32.05
N LYS A 239 -13.03 -12.79 -32.37
CA LYS A 239 -13.56 -13.72 -31.38
C LYS A 239 -12.48 -14.62 -30.77
N LEU A 240 -11.54 -15.07 -31.59
CA LEU A 240 -10.33 -15.77 -31.12
C LEU A 240 -9.43 -14.82 -30.29
N ALA A 241 -9.40 -13.53 -30.66
CA ALA A 241 -8.71 -12.47 -29.94
C ALA A 241 -9.47 -12.04 -28.68
N GLU A 242 -10.80 -12.16 -28.59
CA GLU A 242 -11.57 -12.00 -27.35
C GLU A 242 -11.25 -13.13 -26.36
N GLU A 243 -11.19 -14.37 -26.84
CA GLU A 243 -10.72 -15.54 -26.05
C GLU A 243 -9.24 -15.42 -25.65
N LEU A 244 -8.36 -14.90 -26.52
CA LEU A 244 -6.96 -14.62 -26.18
C LEU A 244 -6.76 -13.37 -25.32
N SER A 245 -7.57 -12.32 -25.49
CA SER A 245 -7.43 -11.03 -24.78
C SER A 245 -7.99 -11.06 -23.36
N GLY A 246 -8.93 -11.97 -23.06
CA GLY A 246 -9.21 -12.38 -21.70
C GLY A 246 -7.98 -12.96 -20.97
N THR A 247 -6.92 -13.33 -21.71
CA THR A 247 -5.67 -13.90 -21.20
C THR A 247 -4.46 -12.96 -21.36
N PHE A 248 -4.52 -11.96 -22.25
CA PHE A 248 -3.41 -11.04 -22.54
C PHE A 248 -3.70 -9.63 -22.00
N VAL A 249 -3.41 -9.45 -20.71
CA VAL A 249 -3.25 -8.14 -20.07
C VAL A 249 -2.27 -7.29 -20.89
N PRO A 250 -2.55 -6.00 -21.16
CA PRO A 250 -1.62 -5.09 -21.84
C PRO A 250 -0.34 -4.97 -21.01
N LEU A 251 0.68 -5.79 -21.35
CA LEU A 251 1.84 -6.11 -20.53
C LEU A 251 1.49 -6.59 -19.09
N PRO A 252 1.87 -7.82 -18.69
CA PRO A 252 1.81 -8.20 -17.28
C PRO A 252 2.59 -7.16 -16.47
N MET A 253 2.02 -6.63 -15.38
CA MET A 253 2.75 -5.70 -14.48
C MET A 253 4.10 -6.30 -14.06
N LEU A 254 4.17 -7.63 -13.96
CA LEU A 254 5.38 -8.39 -13.74
C LEU A 254 6.43 -8.15 -14.84
N GLY A 255 6.03 -8.16 -16.12
CA GLY A 255 6.91 -7.84 -17.24
C GLY A 255 7.46 -6.40 -17.20
N VAL A 256 6.61 -5.42 -16.91
CA VAL A 256 7.04 -4.02 -16.74
C VAL A 256 8.02 -3.89 -15.56
N SER A 257 7.74 -4.59 -14.45
CA SER A 257 8.62 -4.58 -13.28
C SER A 257 9.99 -5.22 -13.56
N LEU A 258 10.05 -6.30 -14.37
CA LEU A 258 11.29 -6.95 -14.75
C LEU A 258 12.14 -6.07 -15.67
N ILE A 259 11.52 -5.38 -16.63
CA ILE A 259 12.22 -4.41 -17.49
C ILE A 259 12.76 -3.25 -16.64
N GLY A 260 11.94 -2.71 -15.74
CA GLY A 260 12.36 -1.67 -14.80
C GLY A 260 13.54 -2.11 -13.91
N PHE A 261 13.49 -3.34 -13.39
CA PHE A 261 14.57 -3.93 -12.60
C PHE A 261 15.86 -4.09 -13.42
N ALA A 262 15.77 -4.57 -14.66
CA ALA A 262 16.93 -4.71 -15.54
C ALA A 262 17.59 -3.35 -15.83
N LEU A 263 16.79 -2.31 -16.12
CA LEU A 263 17.30 -0.95 -16.33
C LEU A 263 17.95 -0.38 -15.06
N ALA A 264 17.33 -0.60 -13.90
CA ALA A 264 17.89 -0.18 -12.62
C ALA A 264 19.23 -0.88 -12.33
N PHE A 265 19.33 -2.18 -12.61
CA PHE A 265 20.56 -2.95 -12.44
C PHE A 265 21.70 -2.45 -13.35
N ILE A 266 21.41 -2.17 -14.62
CA ILE A 266 22.39 -1.61 -15.58
C ILE A 266 22.85 -0.22 -15.10
N HIS A 267 21.91 0.63 -14.69
CA HIS A 267 22.25 1.97 -14.21
C HIS A 267 23.10 1.94 -12.93
N TYR A 268 22.79 1.03 -12.01
CA TYR A 268 23.57 0.81 -10.80
C TYR A 268 25.00 0.39 -11.12
N LYS A 269 25.17 -0.63 -11.98
CA LYS A 269 26.50 -1.11 -12.40
C LYS A 269 27.33 0.00 -13.04
N ASN A 270 26.75 0.76 -13.96
CA ASN A 270 27.43 1.86 -14.64
C ASN A 270 27.84 2.98 -13.67
N THR A 271 27.00 3.27 -12.66
CA THR A 271 27.31 4.28 -11.63
C THR A 271 28.46 3.84 -10.73
N VAL A 272 28.46 2.58 -10.28
CA VAL A 272 29.54 2.01 -9.47
C VAL A 272 30.85 1.95 -10.24
N GLU A 273 30.82 1.52 -11.51
CA GLU A 273 32.02 1.47 -12.36
C GLU A 273 32.60 2.87 -12.59
N ARG A 274 31.74 3.87 -12.79
CA ARG A 274 32.15 5.27 -12.95
C ARG A 274 32.78 5.84 -11.67
N GLN A 275 32.20 5.59 -10.50
CA GLN A 275 32.79 5.97 -9.21
C GLN A 275 34.15 5.30 -8.98
N ALA A 276 34.28 4.01 -9.33
CA ALA A 276 35.55 3.30 -9.22
C ALA A 276 36.62 3.82 -10.18
N LEU A 277 36.23 4.35 -11.35
CA LEU A 277 37.12 5.04 -12.28
C LEU A 277 37.57 6.40 -11.74
N GLU A 278 36.64 7.19 -11.21
CA GLU A 278 36.92 8.50 -10.62
C GLU A 278 37.86 8.38 -9.39
N ASP A 279 37.64 7.37 -8.53
CA ASP A 279 38.53 7.07 -7.39
C ASP A 279 39.94 6.64 -7.81
N LYS A 280 40.05 5.88 -8.92
CA LYS A 280 41.35 5.48 -9.47
C LYS A 280 42.09 6.65 -10.09
N LEU A 281 41.37 7.57 -10.74
CA LEU A 281 41.94 8.80 -11.29
C LEU A 281 42.37 9.77 -10.19
N ALA A 282 41.62 9.86 -9.09
CA ALA A 282 41.98 10.68 -7.92
C ALA A 282 43.19 10.13 -7.14
N LYS A 283 43.43 8.81 -7.18
CA LYS A 283 44.56 8.14 -6.51
C LYS A 283 45.77 7.89 -7.42
N ALA A 284 45.70 8.24 -8.70
CA ALA A 284 46.84 8.12 -9.61
C ALA A 284 47.89 9.19 -9.26
N PRO A 285 49.18 8.83 -9.08
CA PRO A 285 50.21 9.83 -8.85
C PRO A 285 50.31 10.73 -10.08
N ALA A 286 50.36 12.05 -9.87
CA ALA A 286 50.48 13.05 -10.93
C ALA A 286 51.79 12.82 -11.73
N ALA A 287 51.70 12.01 -12.76
CA ALA A 287 52.79 11.77 -13.70
C ALA A 287 52.73 12.85 -14.78
N GLY A 288 53.57 13.88 -14.62
CA GLY A 288 53.83 14.83 -15.70
C GLY A 288 53.92 16.29 -15.25
N ALA A 289 54.80 16.60 -14.31
CA ALA A 289 55.32 17.96 -14.21
C ALA A 289 56.21 18.22 -15.43
N VAL A 290 55.71 18.99 -16.40
CA VAL A 290 56.57 19.83 -17.24
C VAL A 290 56.01 21.25 -17.17
N ASN A 291 56.91 22.09 -16.70
CA ASN A 291 56.79 23.49 -16.33
C ASN A 291 56.75 24.38 -17.57
N GLU A 292 55.89 25.41 -17.61
CA GLU A 292 56.27 26.82 -17.81
C GLU A 292 55.04 27.75 -17.97
N GLY A 293 54.99 28.77 -17.10
CA GLY A 293 54.74 30.14 -17.53
C GLY A 293 53.30 30.65 -17.67
N SER A 294 52.75 31.17 -16.57
CA SER A 294 51.95 32.42 -16.47
C SER A 294 50.80 32.69 -17.45
N ALA A 295 49.56 32.69 -16.94
CA ALA A 295 48.68 33.86 -16.95
C ALA A 295 47.34 33.55 -16.25
N ASP A 296 47.26 34.06 -15.03
CA ASP A 296 46.09 34.61 -14.32
C ASP A 296 44.71 34.54 -15.02
N SER A 297 43.73 33.90 -14.36
CA SER A 297 42.47 34.56 -13.98
C SER A 297 41.55 33.61 -13.21
N ALA A 298 41.18 34.07 -12.01
CA ALA A 298 39.92 33.87 -11.26
C ALA A 298 39.11 32.57 -11.48
N VAL A 299 38.78 31.87 -10.39
CA VAL A 299 37.49 31.99 -9.68
C VAL A 299 37.54 31.14 -8.41
N GLU A 300 36.85 31.65 -7.40
CA GLU A 300 36.71 31.22 -6.01
C GLU A 300 36.51 29.72 -5.79
N GLY A 301 37.04 29.26 -4.66
CA GLY A 301 36.92 27.90 -4.19
C GLY A 301 35.51 27.53 -3.74
N ASN A 302 35.28 26.23 -3.62
CA ASN A 302 34.26 25.71 -2.74
C ASN A 302 34.79 24.45 -2.03
N PRO A 303 34.49 24.27 -0.74
CA PRO A 303 35.09 23.25 0.09
C PRO A 303 34.44 21.87 -0.13
N VAL A 304 35.20 20.86 0.27
CA VAL A 304 34.77 19.48 0.43
C VAL A 304 33.58 19.44 1.40
N GLU A 305 32.40 19.08 0.91
CA GLU A 305 31.26 18.74 1.78
C GLU A 305 31.34 17.24 2.09
N GLU A 306 31.91 16.96 3.26
CA GLU A 306 31.72 15.70 3.98
C GLU A 306 30.22 15.49 4.23
N GLY A 307 29.79 14.24 4.10
CA GLY A 307 28.42 13.86 4.36
C GLY A 307 28.03 14.09 5.82
N GLU A 308 27.15 15.06 6.05
CA GLU A 308 26.19 15.02 7.14
C GLU A 308 24.80 14.87 6.54
N ILE A 309 24.14 13.77 6.88
CA ILE A 309 22.69 13.64 6.74
C ILE A 309 22.12 14.49 7.87
N LEU A 310 21.72 15.72 7.55
CA LEU A 310 20.96 16.53 8.48
C LEU A 310 19.56 15.92 8.62
N ASP A 311 19.31 15.39 9.80
CA ASP A 311 17.99 15.06 10.34
C ASP A 311 17.18 16.35 10.49
N ASP A 312 16.70 16.93 9.38
CA ASP A 312 15.73 18.03 9.42
C ASP A 312 14.97 18.04 8.10
N GLU A 313 13.96 17.17 8.00
CA GLU A 313 12.67 17.43 7.34
C GLU A 313 11.77 16.20 7.53
N LEU A 314 11.11 16.16 8.69
CA LEU A 314 9.93 15.34 8.99
C LEU A 314 8.66 16.16 8.75
#